data_AF-A0AAW0FYB0-F1
#
_entry.id   AF-A0AAW0FYB0-F1
#
_cell.length_a   1.000
_cell.length_b   1.000
_cell.length_c   1.000
_cell.angle_alpha   90.00
_cell.angle_beta   90.00
_cell.angle_gamma   90.00
#
_symmetry.space_group_name_H-M   'P 1'
#
loop_
_entity.id
_entity.type
_entity.pdbx_description
1 polymer ?
#
loop_
_entity_poly.entity_id
_entity_poly.type
_entity_poly.pdbx_seq_one_letter_code
_entity_poly.pdbx_strand_id
1 'polypeptide(L)'
;MARDGPGDEIAVVVKFTAKYHVDAHKLFTKHGLVPKLHFFAPLVGAMSMVVMEYIDNQPRFRTSFQAEDSYSDIKEAIELLHSKNLVFGDLRLQIILFQ
;
A
#
# COMPACT_ATOMS: atom_id res chain seq x y z
N MET A 1 -6.88 -35.57 -6.11
CA MET A 1 -6.38 -34.19 -5.97
C MET A 1 -6.42 -33.85 -4.49
N ALA A 2 -5.26 -33.85 -3.82
CA ALA A 2 -5.21 -33.50 -2.41
C ALA A 2 -5.58 -32.02 -2.27
N ARG A 3 -6.54 -31.71 -1.40
CA ARG A 3 -6.77 -30.36 -0.92
C ARG A 3 -5.64 -30.10 0.07
N ASP A 4 -4.76 -29.15 -0.23
CA ASP A 4 -3.80 -28.64 0.74
C ASP A 4 -4.56 -28.27 2.04
N GLY A 5 -3.92 -28.51 3.19
CA GLY A 5 -4.52 -28.30 4.52
C GLY A 5 -4.99 -26.86 4.74
N PRO A 6 -5.59 -26.55 5.90
CA PRO A 6 -6.01 -25.19 6.19
C PRO A 6 -4.77 -24.30 6.28
N GLY A 7 -4.39 -23.68 5.17
CA GLY A 7 -3.52 -22.52 5.19
C GLY A 7 -4.26 -21.42 5.94
N ASP A 8 -3.52 -20.61 6.70
CA ASP A 8 -4.11 -19.47 7.39
C ASP A 8 -4.83 -18.58 6.36
N GLU A 9 -6.14 -18.43 6.52
CA GLU A 9 -6.93 -17.49 5.71
C GLU A 9 -6.58 -16.07 6.14
N ILE A 10 -6.09 -15.26 5.19
CA ILE A 10 -5.75 -13.85 5.44
C ILE A 10 -6.71 -12.93 4.68
N ALA A 11 -7.14 -11.86 5.35
CA ALA A 11 -7.89 -10.79 4.70
C ALA A 11 -6.96 -9.95 3.82
N VAL A 12 -7.38 -9.70 2.57
CA VAL A 12 -6.59 -8.94 1.59
C VAL A 12 -7.45 -7.94 0.84
N VAL A 13 -6.83 -6.86 0.36
CA VAL A 13 -7.40 -5.98 -0.66
C VAL A 13 -6.83 -6.38 -2.01
N VAL A 14 -7.72 -6.55 -2.99
CA VAL A 14 -7.35 -6.77 -4.39
C VAL A 14 -7.65 -5.51 -5.19
N LYS A 15 -6.60 -4.89 -5.76
CA LYS A 15 -6.72 -3.75 -6.66
C LYS A 15 -6.43 -4.19 -8.10
N PHE A 16 -7.33 -3.82 -9.00
CA PHE A 16 -7.16 -3.95 -10.44
C PHE A 16 -6.89 -2.58 -11.05
N THR A 17 -5.79 -2.41 -11.77
CA THR A 17 -5.42 -1.10 -12.32
C THR A 17 -4.55 -1.19 -13.57
N ALA A 18 -4.68 -0.23 -14.48
CA ALA A 18 -3.88 -0.17 -15.71
C ALA A 18 -2.41 0.19 -15.46
N LYS A 19 -2.11 0.97 -14.42
CA LYS A 19 -0.75 1.41 -14.08
C LYS A 19 -0.51 1.24 -12.60
N TYR A 20 0.58 0.57 -12.25
CA TYR A 20 0.99 0.39 -10.87
C TYR A 20 2.51 0.32 -10.75
N HIS A 21 3.08 1.15 -9.89
CA HIS A 21 4.52 1.21 -9.70
C HIS A 21 4.96 0.23 -8.61
N VAL A 22 4.99 -1.06 -8.96
CA VAL A 22 5.28 -2.16 -8.00
C VAL A 22 6.59 -1.97 -7.24
N ASP A 23 7.62 -1.41 -7.87
CA ASP A 23 8.92 -1.18 -7.21
C ASP A 23 8.87 -0.08 -6.15
N ALA A 24 8.03 0.94 -6.34
CA ALA A 24 7.82 1.99 -5.36
C ALA A 24 7.03 1.46 -4.16
N HIS A 25 6.02 0.61 -4.42
CA HIS A 25 5.30 -0.07 -3.34
C HIS A 25 6.23 -0.97 -2.53
N LYS A 26 7.05 -1.79 -3.17
CA LYS A 26 8.05 -2.64 -2.49
C LYS A 26 9.05 -1.83 -1.69
N LEU A 27 9.48 -0.67 -2.20
CA LEU A 27 10.36 0.25 -1.49
C LEU A 27 9.70 0.74 -0.20
N PHE A 28 8.46 1.19 -0.27
CA PHE A 28 7.71 1.63 0.92
C PHE A 28 7.40 0.50 1.90
N THR A 29 7.08 -0.71 1.42
CA THR A 29 6.82 -1.86 2.30
C THR A 29 8.04 -2.18 3.17
N LYS A 30 9.27 -2.03 2.64
CA LYS A 30 10.50 -2.25 3.42
C LYS A 30 10.67 -1.25 4.56
N HIS A 31 10.08 -0.06 4.44
CA HIS A 31 10.11 1.00 5.44
C HIS A 31 8.86 0.99 6.33
N GLY A 32 7.91 0.06 6.13
CA GLY A 32 6.67 0.02 6.90
C GLY A 32 5.67 1.14 6.56
N LEU A 33 5.86 1.85 5.45
CA LEU A 33 5.06 3.03 5.09
C LEU A 33 3.79 2.72 4.27
N VAL A 34 3.63 1.47 3.82
CA VAL A 34 2.45 0.99 3.07
C VAL A 34 2.12 -0.45 3.45
N PRO A 35 0.86 -0.88 3.26
CA PRO A 35 0.47 -2.28 3.47
C PRO A 35 1.35 -3.27 2.72
N LYS A 36 1.55 -4.44 3.32
CA LYS A 36 2.36 -5.51 2.72
C LYS A 36 1.81 -5.90 1.35
N LEU A 37 2.70 -6.05 0.38
CA LEU A 37 2.36 -6.58 -0.93
C LEU A 37 2.43 -8.12 -0.88
N HIS A 38 1.29 -8.79 -1.02
CA HIS A 38 1.21 -10.25 -1.08
C HIS A 38 1.44 -10.78 -2.49
N PHE A 39 0.93 -10.10 -3.51
CA PHE A 39 1.04 -10.55 -4.90
C PHE A 39 0.93 -9.40 -5.90
N PHE A 40 1.62 -9.53 -7.03
CA PHE A 40 1.51 -8.63 -8.18
C PHE A 40 1.61 -9.44 -9.47
N ALA A 41 0.67 -9.25 -10.40
CA ALA A 41 0.78 -9.79 -11.75
C ALA A 41 0.15 -8.88 -12.81
N PRO A 42 0.78 -8.74 -13.99
CA PRO A 42 0.09 -8.21 -15.16
C PRO A 42 -0.98 -9.21 -15.64
N LEU A 43 -2.08 -8.67 -16.14
CA LEU A 43 -3.23 -9.40 -16.67
C LEU A 43 -3.44 -9.05 -18.15
N VAL A 44 -4.26 -9.87 -18.81
CA VAL A 44 -4.76 -9.58 -20.17
C VAL A 44 -5.51 -8.24 -20.17
N GLY A 45 -5.33 -7.45 -21.22
CA GLY A 45 -5.98 -6.14 -21.36
C GLY A 45 -5.23 -4.97 -20.73
N ALA A 46 -3.91 -5.07 -20.57
CA ALA A 46 -3.06 -4.02 -20.00
C ALA A 46 -3.46 -3.59 -18.58
N MET A 47 -4.00 -4.52 -17.81
CA MET A 47 -4.30 -4.34 -16.40
C MET A 47 -3.31 -5.10 -15.53
N SER A 48 -3.24 -4.76 -14.26
CA SER A 48 -2.47 -5.45 -13.24
C SER A 48 -3.37 -5.79 -12.06
N MET A 49 -3.16 -6.97 -11.48
CA MET A 49 -3.71 -7.37 -10.20
C MET A 49 -2.67 -7.12 -9.12
N VAL A 50 -3.08 -6.41 -8.07
CA VAL A 50 -2.28 -6.13 -6.88
C VAL A 50 -3.04 -6.70 -5.69
N VAL A 51 -2.45 -7.66 -4.98
CA VAL A 51 -3.00 -8.20 -3.74
C VAL A 51 -2.14 -7.68 -2.60
N MET A 52 -2.74 -6.99 -1.66
CA MET A 52 -2.05 -6.37 -0.53
C MET A 52 -2.82 -6.57 0.77
N GLU A 53 -2.14 -6.36 1.88
CA GLU A 53 -2.68 -6.45 3.23
C GLU A 53 -3.95 -5.60 3.37
N TYR A 54 -4.98 -6.17 3.99
CA TYR A 54 -6.17 -5.44 4.37
C TYR A 54 -5.89 -4.64 5.65
N ILE A 55 -6.06 -3.32 5.57
CA ILE A 55 -6.00 -2.41 6.72
C ILE A 55 -7.43 -2.01 7.07
N ASP A 56 -7.86 -2.29 8.30
CA ASP A 56 -9.14 -1.80 8.83
C ASP A 56 -9.04 -0.30 9.15
N ASN A 57 -9.14 0.52 8.10
CA ASN A 57 -9.05 1.97 8.19
C ASN A 57 -10.40 2.57 8.64
N GLN A 58 -10.86 2.20 9.83
CA GLN A 58 -12.05 2.83 10.40
C GLN A 58 -11.82 4.33 10.52
N PRO A 59 -12.83 5.17 10.21
CA PRO A 59 -12.76 6.61 10.43
C PRO A 59 -12.73 6.89 11.94
N ARG A 60 -11.58 6.64 12.57
CA ARG A 60 -11.28 7.09 13.92
C ARG A 60 -11.26 8.61 13.81
N PHE A 61 -12.17 9.28 14.53
CA PHE A 61 -12.13 10.73 14.70
C PHE A 61 -10.70 11.11 15.07
N ARG A 62 -10.00 11.81 14.18
CA ARG A 62 -8.59 12.13 14.38
C ARG A 62 -8.45 12.99 15.63
N THR A 63 -7.74 12.48 16.62
CA THR A 63 -7.13 13.35 17.63
C THR A 63 -5.95 14.07 16.98
N SER A 64 -5.58 15.25 17.46
CA SER A 64 -4.46 16.04 16.91
C SER A 64 -3.14 15.26 16.86
N PHE A 65 -2.92 14.34 17.80
CA PHE A 65 -1.75 13.48 17.87
C PHE A 65 -1.60 12.54 16.65
N GLN A 66 -2.69 11.96 16.13
CA GLN A 66 -2.63 11.06 14.97
C GLN A 66 -2.24 11.79 13.66
N ALA A 67 -2.44 13.12 13.62
CA ALA A 67 -2.09 13.92 12.44
C ALA A 67 -0.58 14.26 12.38
N GLU A 68 0.10 14.35 13.53
CA GLU A 68 1.53 14.65 13.61
C GLU A 68 2.38 13.44 13.19
N ASP A 69 2.08 12.23 13.69
CA ASP A 69 2.76 10.99 13.30
C ASP A 69 2.60 10.70 11.79
N SER A 70 1.41 11.00 11.25
CA SER A 70 1.16 10.85 9.82
C SER A 70 2.01 11.79 8.97
N TYR A 71 2.38 12.97 9.49
CA TYR A 71 3.19 13.93 8.73
C TYR A 71 4.64 13.45 8.58
N SER A 72 5.23 12.87 9.63
CA SER A 72 6.58 12.29 9.55
C SER A 72 6.63 11.14 8.55
N ASP A 73 5.63 10.25 8.56
CA ASP A 73 5.59 9.10 7.66
C ASP A 73 5.44 9.54 6.20
N ILE A 74 4.57 10.53 5.94
CA ILE A 74 4.42 11.12 4.61
C ILE A 74 5.72 11.77 4.17
N LYS A 75 6.38 12.52 5.06
CA LYS A 75 7.65 13.18 4.75
C LYS A 75 8.72 12.16 4.40
N GLU A 76 8.88 11.10 5.19
CA GLU A 76 9.83 10.01 4.92
C GLU A 76 9.52 9.34 3.57
N ALA A 77 8.25 9.03 3.31
CA ALA A 77 7.84 8.42 2.04
C ALA A 77 8.22 9.28 0.83
N ILE A 78 7.99 10.59 0.90
CA ILE A 78 8.31 11.52 -0.18
C ILE A 78 9.82 11.69 -0.37
N GLU A 79 10.59 11.83 0.73
CA GLU A 79 12.05 11.90 0.68
C GLU A 79 12.66 10.63 0.07
N LEU A 80 12.11 9.46 0.41
CA LEU A 80 12.54 8.17 -0.12
C LEU A 80 12.30 8.06 -1.62
N LEU A 81 11.14 8.53 -2.12
CA LEU A 81 10.89 8.59 -3.57
C LEU A 81 11.86 9.51 -4.28
N HIS A 82 12.06 10.72 -3.75
CA HIS A 82 12.97 11.69 -4.34
C HIS A 82 14.42 11.18 -4.39
N SER A 83 14.87 10.42 -3.38
CA SER A 83 16.19 9.77 -3.38
C SER A 83 16.38 8.78 -4.53
N LYS A 84 15.29 8.31 -5.14
CA LYS A 84 15.26 7.41 -6.30
C LYS A 84 14.85 8.11 -7.60
N ASN A 85 14.79 9.45 -7.62
CA ASN A 85 14.27 10.25 -8.74
C ASN A 85 12.81 9.89 -9.12
N LEU A 86 12.00 9.49 -8.14
CA LEU A 86 10.57 9.23 -8.31
C LEU A 86 9.75 10.36 -7.67
N VAL A 87 8.57 10.64 -8.20
CA VAL A 87 7.65 11.65 -7.68
C VAL A 87 6.27 11.03 -7.41
N PHE A 88 5.68 11.37 -6.27
CA PHE A 88 4.28 11.04 -6.00
C PHE A 88 3.37 12.18 -6.47
N GLY A 89 2.76 12.03 -7.64
CA GLY A 89 2.03 13.11 -8.30
C GLY A 89 0.64 13.43 -7.73
N ASP A 90 0.04 12.54 -6.93
CA ASP A 90 -1.34 12.68 -6.43
C ASP A 90 -1.43 12.44 -4.91
N LEU A 91 -0.74 13.27 -4.12
CA LEU A 91 -0.80 13.21 -2.67
C LEU A 91 -2.06 13.94 -2.15
N ARG A 92 -3.05 13.17 -1.67
CA ARG A 92 -4.29 13.67 -1.09
C ARG A 92 -4.69 12.84 0.13
N LEU A 93 -5.46 13.43 1.06
CA LEU A 93 -5.87 12.76 2.30
C LEU A 93 -6.55 11.40 2.09
N GLN A 94 -7.25 11.22 0.97
CA GLN A 94 -7.97 10.00 0.62
C GLN A 94 -7.05 8.80 0.28
N ILE A 95 -5.78 9.05 -0.05
CA ILE A 95 -4.82 7.99 -0.38
C ILE A 95 -3.98 7.55 0.82
N ILE A 96 -4.09 8.24 1.96
CA ILE A 96 -3.36 7.93 3.19
C ILE A 96 -4.17 6.91 3.99
N LEU A 97 -3.51 5.79 4.34
CA LEU A 97 -4.05 4.74 5.18
C LEU A 97 -3.47 4.91 6.58
N PHE A 98 -4.32 4.96 7.61
CA PHE A 98 -3.90 5.04 8.99
C PHE A 98 -3.87 3.63 9.57
N GLN A 99 -2.79 3.28 10.27
CA GLN A 99 -2.63 2.01 10.97
C GLN A 99 -2.68 2.23 12.48
#